data_AF-A0A0X3P3R9-F1
#
_entry.id   AF-A0A0X3P3R9-F1
#
_cell.length_a   1.000
_cell.length_b   1.000
_cell.length_c   1.000
_cell.angle_alpha   90.00
_cell.angle_beta   90.00
_cell.angle_gamma   90.00
#
_symmetry.space_group_name_H-M   'P 1'
#
loop_
_entity.id
_entity.type
_entity.pdbx_description
1 polymer ?
#
loop_
_entity_poly.entity_id
_entity_poly.type
_entity_poly.pdbx_seq_one_letter_code
_entity_poly.pdbx_strand_id
1 'polypeptide(L)'
;MCCLIRSVLKCTIATINGVLAVAFLVVALLGALLKFAPQVYEKLLSMLLEKVKQEEVKQIMTFIGANASAAALVLLLVGGCVCVFCFFGLFATTCHCRTGFKIYTGILGAVIIFEAIGLGYFFGDPNAIPEKVADIMKMSLEEYGKGGVTSSGATLIWQMLMTSEEEYCCGLNSYEDFKDFQNLPPACCYNKNANALPETCNAADAKDAKVPGCQGKIDKFLAEEKEKFLIAPIILVAAQVVVFALDLFAICTKAL
;
A
#
# COMPACT_ATOMS: atom_id res chain seq x y z
N MET A 1 -9.26 -45.34 -3.59
CA MET A 1 -8.94 -44.05 -4.23
C MET A 1 -9.53 -42.83 -3.51
N CYS A 2 -10.74 -42.89 -2.95
CA CYS A 2 -11.37 -41.74 -2.24
C CYS A 2 -10.61 -41.22 -1.01
N CYS A 3 -9.93 -42.08 -0.24
CA CYS A 3 -9.12 -41.64 0.92
C CYS A 3 -7.87 -40.84 0.52
N LEU A 4 -7.28 -41.16 -0.64
CA LEU A 4 -6.07 -40.49 -1.12
C LEU A 4 -6.41 -39.08 -1.61
N ILE A 5 -7.48 -38.94 -2.39
CA ILE A 5 -7.99 -37.64 -2.87
C ILE A 5 -8.38 -36.73 -1.69
N ARG A 6 -9.07 -37.29 -0.68
CA ARG A 6 -9.45 -36.57 0.55
C ARG A 6 -8.23 -36.05 1.31
N SER A 7 -7.19 -36.88 1.44
CA SER A 7 -5.97 -36.51 2.17
C SER A 7 -5.14 -35.48 1.42
N VAL A 8 -5.00 -35.64 0.09
CA VAL A 8 -4.29 -34.69 -0.78
C VAL A 8 -4.98 -33.32 -0.77
N LEU A 9 -6.31 -33.28 -0.87
CA LEU A 9 -7.06 -32.02 -0.89
C LEU A 9 -6.90 -31.23 0.43
N LYS A 10 -7.02 -31.92 1.58
CA LYS A 10 -6.76 -31.30 2.89
C LYS A 10 -5.33 -30.78 3.01
N CYS A 11 -4.36 -31.61 2.62
CA CYS A 11 -2.95 -31.24 2.68
C CYS A 11 -2.67 -30.02 1.80
N THR A 12 -3.29 -29.94 0.63
CA THR A 12 -3.17 -28.81 -0.30
C THR A 12 -3.73 -27.52 0.32
N ILE A 13 -4.98 -27.54 0.79
CA ILE A 13 -5.63 -26.35 1.39
C ILE A 13 -4.89 -25.89 2.65
N ALA A 14 -4.45 -26.84 3.50
CA ALA A 14 -3.66 -26.54 4.69
C ALA A 14 -2.30 -25.93 4.31
N THR A 15 -1.62 -26.47 3.30
CA THR A 15 -0.33 -25.95 2.85
C THR A 15 -0.46 -24.52 2.32
N ILE A 16 -1.47 -24.25 1.48
CA ILE A 16 -1.72 -22.92 0.94
C ILE A 16 -1.99 -21.92 2.08
N ASN A 17 -2.92 -22.23 2.98
CA ASN A 17 -3.23 -21.37 4.12
C ASN A 17 -2.04 -21.18 5.06
N GLY A 18 -1.22 -22.23 5.27
CA GLY A 18 0.01 -22.14 6.07
C GLY A 18 1.04 -21.20 5.45
N VAL A 19 1.31 -21.33 4.15
CA VAL A 19 2.24 -20.45 3.43
C VAL A 19 1.74 -19.00 3.45
N LEU A 20 0.45 -18.77 3.20
CA LEU A 20 -0.15 -17.43 3.26
C LEU A 20 -0.11 -16.85 4.68
N ALA A 21 -0.42 -17.63 5.71
CA ALA A 21 -0.34 -17.18 7.10
C ALA A 21 1.08 -16.71 7.45
N VAL A 22 2.11 -17.47 7.06
CA VAL A 22 3.50 -17.08 7.28
C VAL A 22 3.85 -15.81 6.49
N ALA A 23 3.45 -15.72 5.22
CA ALA A 23 3.72 -14.54 4.40
C ALA A 23 3.07 -13.28 5.00
N PHE A 24 1.81 -13.33 5.40
CA PHE A 24 1.11 -12.21 6.02
C PHE A 24 1.58 -11.91 7.44
N LEU A 25 2.08 -12.91 8.17
CA LEU A 25 2.78 -12.68 9.43
C LEU A 25 4.05 -11.85 9.20
N VAL A 26 4.84 -12.16 8.17
CA VAL A 26 6.02 -11.34 7.82
C VAL A 26 5.60 -9.91 7.48
N VAL A 27 4.54 -9.72 6.69
CA VAL A 27 4.00 -8.37 6.37
C VAL A 27 3.58 -7.63 7.65
N ALA A 28 2.85 -8.28 8.55
CA ALA A 28 2.41 -7.68 9.81
C ALA A 28 3.61 -7.32 10.71
N LEU A 29 4.62 -8.19 10.78
CA LEU A 29 5.85 -7.94 11.53
C LEU A 29 6.66 -6.78 10.92
N LEU A 30 6.73 -6.67 9.60
CA LEU A 30 7.34 -5.52 8.94
C LEU A 30 6.59 -4.23 9.29
N GLY A 31 5.25 -4.24 9.27
CA GLY A 31 4.43 -3.12 9.73
C GLY A 31 4.67 -2.76 11.19
N ALA A 32 4.78 -3.74 12.08
CA ALA A 32 5.11 -3.54 13.48
C ALA A 32 6.52 -2.96 13.68
N LEU A 33 7.52 -3.48 12.97
CA LEU A 33 8.90 -2.99 13.02
C LEU A 33 8.99 -1.55 12.52
N LEU A 34 8.34 -1.24 11.41
CA LEU A 34 8.23 0.13 10.88
C LEU A 34 7.59 1.09 11.89
N LYS A 35 6.57 0.65 12.63
CA LYS A 35 5.82 1.50 13.57
C LYS A 35 6.51 1.67 14.92
N PHE A 36 7.04 0.60 15.50
CA PHE A 36 7.47 0.55 16.89
C PHE A 36 8.99 0.44 17.07
N ALA A 37 9.73 -0.02 16.05
CA ALA A 37 11.16 -0.26 16.14
C ALA A 37 11.91 0.12 14.85
N PRO A 38 11.84 1.40 14.42
CA PRO A 38 12.41 1.82 13.13
C PRO A 38 13.92 1.53 13.03
N GLN A 39 14.67 1.62 14.13
CA GLN A 39 16.11 1.28 14.18
C GLN A 39 16.40 -0.18 13.80
N VAL A 40 15.50 -1.11 14.15
CA VAL A 40 15.64 -2.54 13.82
C VAL A 40 15.34 -2.78 12.35
N TYR A 41 14.33 -2.08 11.82
CA TYR A 41 13.99 -2.11 10.40
C TYR A 41 15.14 -1.60 9.52
N GLU A 42 15.76 -0.47 9.88
CA GLU A 42 16.93 0.08 9.19
C GLU A 42 18.09 -0.94 9.14
N LYS A 43 18.37 -1.61 10.27
CA LYS A 43 19.40 -2.64 10.32
C LYS A 43 19.05 -3.85 9.42
N LEU A 44 17.81 -4.31 9.43
CA LEU A 44 17.33 -5.41 8.58
C LEU A 44 17.47 -5.10 7.09
N LEU A 45 17.05 -3.92 6.66
CA LEU A 45 17.20 -3.50 5.27
C LEU A 45 18.66 -3.34 4.88
N SER A 46 19.51 -2.77 5.75
CA SER A 46 20.94 -2.65 5.46
C SER A 46 21.63 -4.00 5.23
N MET A 47 21.17 -5.07 5.90
CA MET A 47 21.64 -6.43 5.67
C MET A 47 21.09 -7.04 4.36
N LEU A 48 19.83 -6.78 4.03
CA LEU A 48 19.23 -7.30 2.79
C LEU A 48 19.72 -6.56 1.53
N LEU A 49 20.05 -5.28 1.68
CA LEU A 49 20.46 -4.38 0.61
C LEU A 49 21.96 -4.13 0.59
N GLU A 50 22.76 -4.99 1.20
CA GLU A 50 24.23 -4.90 1.23
C GLU A 50 24.85 -4.81 -0.19
N LYS A 51 24.12 -5.22 -1.23
CA LYS A 51 24.49 -5.12 -2.66
C LYS A 51 24.00 -3.86 -3.39
N VAL A 52 23.21 -3.01 -2.76
CA VAL A 52 22.67 -1.77 -3.35
C VAL A 52 23.50 -0.57 -2.88
N LYS A 53 23.61 0.50 -3.68
CA LYS A 53 24.39 1.69 -3.33
C LYS A 53 23.94 2.24 -1.97
N GLN A 54 24.86 2.25 -1.01
CA GLN A 54 24.62 2.61 0.40
C GLN A 54 23.97 3.99 0.57
N GLU A 55 24.22 4.94 -0.32
CA GLU A 55 23.70 6.31 -0.21
C GLU A 55 22.19 6.42 -0.50
N GLU A 56 21.72 5.74 -1.55
CA GLU A 56 20.29 5.69 -1.91
C GLU A 56 19.48 4.90 -0.86
N VAL A 57 20.07 3.81 -0.36
CA VAL A 57 19.44 2.93 0.65
C VAL A 57 19.36 3.64 2.00
N LYS A 58 20.34 4.46 2.37
CA LYS A 58 20.32 5.21 3.62
C LYS A 58 19.26 6.33 3.57
N GLN A 59 19.16 7.06 2.47
CA GLN A 59 18.10 8.06 2.27
C GLN A 59 16.71 7.40 2.30
N ILE A 60 16.47 6.44 1.40
CA ILE A 60 15.71 5.21 1.61
C ILE A 60 15.08 4.97 3.00
N MET A 61 15.93 4.43 3.86
CA MET A 61 15.66 3.87 5.18
C MET A 61 15.36 4.94 6.24
N THR A 62 16.19 5.99 6.31
CA THR A 62 15.94 7.11 7.23
C THR A 62 14.62 7.80 6.87
N PHE A 63 14.30 7.81 5.57
CA PHE A 63 13.06 8.37 5.08
C PHE A 63 11.83 7.53 5.44
N ILE A 64 11.83 6.22 5.16
CA ILE A 64 10.73 5.31 5.48
C ILE A 64 10.57 5.15 7.00
N GLY A 65 11.66 4.96 7.74
CA GLY A 65 11.66 4.71 9.18
C GLY A 65 11.15 5.88 10.01
N ALA A 66 11.43 7.13 9.60
CA ALA A 66 10.99 8.31 10.33
C ALA A 66 9.52 8.69 10.06
N ASN A 67 8.92 8.21 8.96
CA ASN A 67 7.72 8.84 8.40
C ASN A 67 6.61 7.87 7.96
N ALA A 68 6.85 6.55 7.87
CA ALA A 68 5.89 5.58 7.36
C ALA A 68 4.74 5.22 8.32
N SER A 69 4.37 6.10 9.24
CA SER A 69 3.51 5.76 10.38
C SER A 69 2.11 5.25 10.00
N ALA A 70 1.52 5.78 8.92
CA ALA A 70 0.23 5.35 8.38
C ALA A 70 0.35 4.06 7.54
N ALA A 71 1.33 3.99 6.63
CA ALA A 71 1.58 2.80 5.83
C ALA A 71 1.95 1.58 6.70
N ALA A 72 2.78 1.79 7.73
CA ALA A 72 3.15 0.79 8.73
C ALA A 72 1.92 0.27 9.48
N LEU A 73 1.00 1.17 9.84
CA LEU A 73 -0.25 0.79 10.50
C LEU A 73 -1.15 -0.04 9.57
N VAL A 74 -1.27 0.34 8.29
CA VAL A 74 -2.02 -0.45 7.30
C VAL A 74 -1.40 -1.83 7.12
N LEU A 75 -0.08 -1.92 6.95
CA LEU A 75 0.64 -3.20 6.82
C LEU A 75 0.45 -4.08 8.06
N LEU A 76 0.51 -3.49 9.26
CA LEU A 76 0.29 -4.20 10.52
C LEU A 76 -1.14 -4.72 10.64
N LEU A 77 -2.15 -3.86 10.42
CA LEU A 77 -3.55 -4.22 10.62
C LEU A 77 -4.03 -5.19 9.54
N VAL A 78 -3.81 -4.86 8.26
CA VAL A 78 -4.24 -5.71 7.14
C VAL A 78 -3.48 -7.03 7.17
N GLY A 79 -2.15 -6.98 7.32
CA GLY A 79 -1.32 -8.18 7.43
C GLY A 79 -1.74 -9.06 8.61
N GLY A 80 -1.97 -8.46 9.78
CA GLY A 80 -2.41 -9.17 10.98
C GLY A 80 -3.77 -9.83 10.82
N CYS A 81 -4.77 -9.10 10.30
CA CYS A 81 -6.11 -9.63 10.06
C CYS A 81 -6.10 -10.80 9.07
N VAL A 82 -5.39 -10.66 7.94
CA VAL A 82 -5.31 -11.73 6.93
C VAL A 82 -4.52 -12.92 7.46
N CYS A 83 -3.47 -12.68 8.26
CA CYS A 83 -2.71 -13.74 8.93
C CYS A 83 -3.61 -14.57 9.87
N VAL A 84 -4.39 -13.92 10.73
CA VAL A 84 -5.37 -14.60 11.63
C VAL A 84 -6.40 -15.38 10.82
N PHE A 85 -6.90 -14.81 9.72
CA PHE A 85 -7.84 -15.49 8.84
C PHE A 85 -7.24 -16.75 8.20
N CYS A 86 -6.00 -16.68 7.71
CA CYS A 86 -5.29 -17.83 7.15
C CYS A 86 -4.99 -18.90 8.21
N PHE A 87 -4.62 -18.50 9.43
CA PHE A 87 -4.47 -19.42 10.56
C PHE A 87 -5.79 -20.12 10.88
N PHE A 88 -6.91 -19.39 10.89
CA PHE A 88 -8.23 -19.99 11.09
C PHE A 88 -8.53 -21.03 10.01
N GLY A 89 -8.23 -20.76 8.73
CA GLY A 89 -8.35 -21.74 7.64
C GLY A 89 -7.47 -22.98 7.84
N LEU A 90 -6.22 -22.80 8.26
CA LEU A 90 -5.30 -23.89 8.59
C LEU A 90 -5.82 -24.76 9.73
N PHE A 91 -6.26 -24.15 10.84
CA PHE A 91 -6.83 -24.85 12.00
C PHE A 91 -8.15 -25.56 11.64
N ALA A 92 -9.04 -24.90 10.90
CA ALA A 92 -10.30 -25.49 10.45
C ALA A 92 -10.08 -26.74 9.58
N THR A 93 -9.03 -26.73 8.76
CA THR A 93 -8.68 -27.85 7.87
C THR A 93 -8.06 -29.03 8.64
N THR A 94 -7.23 -28.75 9.65
CA THR A 94 -6.44 -29.76 10.38
C THR A 94 -7.18 -30.36 11.57
N CYS A 95 -7.97 -29.58 12.31
CA CYS A 95 -8.67 -30.01 13.52
C CYS A 95 -9.99 -30.78 13.26
N HIS A 96 -10.33 -31.11 12.00
CA HIS A 96 -11.59 -31.76 11.61
C HIS A 96 -12.87 -30.98 12.04
N CYS A 97 -12.75 -29.67 12.23
CA CYS A 97 -13.86 -28.81 12.61
C CYS A 97 -14.72 -28.47 11.37
N ARG A 98 -15.64 -29.35 10.99
CA ARG A 98 -16.50 -29.20 9.81
C ARG A 98 -17.30 -27.89 9.79
N THR A 99 -17.78 -27.44 10.94
CA THR A 99 -18.50 -26.16 11.06
C THR A 99 -17.56 -24.97 10.88
N GLY A 100 -16.36 -25.02 11.48
CA GLY A 100 -15.34 -23.96 11.32
C GLY A 100 -14.89 -23.82 9.87
N PHE A 101 -14.69 -24.94 9.17
CA PHE A 101 -14.34 -24.93 7.75
C PHE A 101 -15.42 -24.28 6.88
N LYS A 102 -16.70 -24.58 7.13
CA LYS A 102 -17.81 -23.92 6.41
C LYS A 102 -17.86 -22.41 6.67
N ILE A 103 -17.60 -21.97 7.90
CA ILE A 103 -17.56 -20.53 8.24
C ILE A 103 -16.39 -19.87 7.51
N TYR A 104 -15.20 -20.48 7.54
CA TYR A 104 -14.02 -20.00 6.80
C TYR A 104 -14.33 -19.82 5.31
N THR A 105 -14.84 -20.87 4.66
CA THR A 105 -15.21 -20.82 3.23
C THR A 105 -16.29 -19.78 2.97
N GLY A 106 -17.27 -19.63 3.86
CA GLY A 106 -18.30 -18.60 3.74
C GLY A 106 -17.73 -17.18 3.80
N ILE A 107 -16.80 -16.91 4.72
CA ILE A 107 -16.10 -15.61 4.82
C ILE A 107 -15.24 -15.39 3.57
N LEU A 108 -14.49 -16.40 3.10
CA LEU A 108 -13.69 -16.30 1.89
C LEU A 108 -14.57 -15.95 0.67
N GLY A 109 -15.73 -16.60 0.53
CA GLY A 109 -16.69 -16.29 -0.52
C GLY A 109 -17.22 -14.86 -0.45
N ALA A 110 -17.52 -14.36 0.76
CA ALA A 110 -17.95 -12.97 0.95
C ALA A 110 -16.83 -11.98 0.57
N VAL A 111 -15.58 -12.25 0.96
CA VAL A 111 -14.42 -11.43 0.61
C VAL A 111 -14.24 -11.36 -0.91
N ILE A 112 -14.30 -12.49 -1.62
CA ILE A 112 -14.21 -12.53 -3.09
C ILE A 112 -15.29 -11.64 -3.73
N ILE A 113 -16.52 -11.69 -3.23
CA ILE A 113 -17.62 -10.85 -3.74
C ILE A 113 -17.33 -9.37 -3.51
N PHE A 114 -16.90 -8.99 -2.31
CA PHE A 114 -16.57 -7.60 -1.99
C PHE A 114 -15.37 -7.09 -2.81
N GLU A 115 -14.34 -7.91 -3.00
CA GLU A 115 -13.18 -7.58 -3.84
C GLU A 115 -13.59 -7.42 -5.30
N ALA A 116 -14.41 -8.32 -5.84
CA ALA A 116 -14.91 -8.20 -7.22
C ALA A 116 -15.75 -6.94 -7.44
N ILE A 117 -16.63 -6.60 -6.49
CA ILE A 117 -17.42 -5.36 -6.54
C ILE A 117 -16.48 -4.15 -6.45
N GLY A 118 -15.51 -4.16 -5.53
CA GLY A 118 -14.53 -3.10 -5.38
C GLY A 118 -13.73 -2.87 -6.66
N LEU A 119 -13.20 -3.94 -7.25
CA LEU A 119 -12.48 -3.86 -8.53
C LEU A 119 -13.36 -3.34 -9.66
N GLY A 120 -14.60 -3.83 -9.75
CA GLY A 120 -15.56 -3.34 -10.75
C GLY A 120 -15.89 -1.85 -10.57
N TYR A 121 -16.03 -1.37 -9.34
CA TYR A 121 -16.30 0.02 -9.03
C TYR A 121 -15.09 0.93 -9.33
N PHE A 122 -13.92 0.62 -8.75
CA PHE A 122 -12.73 1.45 -8.87
C PHE A 122 -12.15 1.47 -10.28
N PHE A 123 -12.17 0.35 -11.00
CA PHE A 123 -11.60 0.27 -12.36
C PHE A 123 -12.64 0.37 -13.47
N GLY A 124 -13.94 0.27 -13.15
CA GLY A 124 -15.02 0.47 -14.13
C GLY A 124 -15.36 1.93 -14.38
N ASP A 125 -15.16 2.80 -13.38
CA ASP A 125 -15.32 4.26 -13.54
C ASP A 125 -13.94 4.92 -13.72
N PRO A 126 -13.67 5.57 -14.86
CA PRO A 126 -12.39 6.24 -15.13
C PRO A 126 -12.06 7.36 -14.13
N ASN A 127 -13.06 7.90 -13.42
CA ASN A 127 -12.88 9.01 -12.48
C ASN A 127 -12.77 8.56 -11.01
N ALA A 128 -13.21 7.34 -10.67
CA ALA A 128 -13.26 6.89 -9.28
C ALA A 128 -11.89 6.84 -8.60
N ILE A 129 -10.85 6.35 -9.30
CA ILE A 129 -9.48 6.32 -8.75
C ILE A 129 -8.89 7.75 -8.66
N PRO A 130 -8.88 8.56 -9.74
CA PRO A 130 -8.39 9.94 -9.68
C PRO A 130 -9.04 10.78 -8.57
N GLU A 131 -10.37 10.77 -8.44
CA GLU A 131 -11.07 11.53 -7.40
C GLU A 131 -10.68 11.06 -5.99
N LYS A 132 -10.61 9.75 -5.76
CA LYS A 132 -10.23 9.21 -4.44
C LYS A 132 -8.79 9.49 -4.09
N VAL A 133 -7.88 9.41 -5.07
CA VAL A 133 -6.49 9.80 -4.86
C VAL A 133 -6.39 11.30 -4.58
N ALA A 134 -7.12 12.15 -5.31
CA ALA A 134 -7.16 13.59 -5.05
C ALA A 134 -7.66 13.91 -3.64
N ASP A 135 -8.71 13.24 -3.16
CA ASP A 135 -9.22 13.37 -1.79
C ASP A 135 -8.14 12.99 -0.75
N ILE A 136 -7.47 11.84 -0.94
CA ILE A 136 -6.40 11.37 -0.04
C ILE A 136 -5.22 12.34 -0.07
N MET A 137 -4.84 12.83 -1.25
CA MET A 137 -3.76 13.80 -1.40
C MET A 137 -4.11 15.12 -0.73
N LYS A 138 -5.35 15.59 -0.85
CA LYS A 138 -5.85 16.78 -0.14
C LYS A 138 -5.78 16.61 1.37
N MET A 139 -6.25 15.49 1.91
CA MET A 139 -6.12 15.18 3.35
C MET A 139 -4.65 15.14 3.79
N SER A 140 -3.79 14.53 2.97
CA SER A 140 -2.35 14.49 3.22
C SER A 140 -1.72 15.88 3.18
N LEU A 141 -2.19 16.78 2.31
CA LEU A 141 -1.72 18.16 2.21
C LEU A 141 -2.10 18.99 3.44
N GLU A 142 -3.29 18.76 4.00
CA GLU A 142 -3.69 19.38 5.26
C GLU A 142 -2.81 18.95 6.44
N GLU A 143 -2.34 17.69 6.45
CA GLU A 143 -1.39 17.19 7.46
C GLU A 143 0.02 17.71 7.24
N TYR A 144 0.49 17.75 5.99
CA TYR A 144 1.72 18.45 5.59
C TYR A 144 1.72 19.87 6.16
N GLY A 145 0.53 20.48 6.15
CA GLY A 145 0.33 21.85 6.51
C GLY A 145 0.29 22.21 8.00
N LYS A 146 0.13 21.25 8.90
CA LYS A 146 -0.06 21.56 10.33
C LYS A 146 1.22 21.85 11.11
N GLY A 147 2.30 22.19 10.41
CA GLY A 147 3.51 22.72 11.03
C GLY A 147 4.36 21.64 11.70
N GLY A 148 5.14 20.94 10.88
CA GLY A 148 6.15 19.99 11.30
C GLY A 148 6.89 19.48 10.09
N VAL A 149 7.72 20.32 9.47
CA VAL A 149 8.58 19.98 8.31
C VAL A 149 9.51 18.78 8.63
N THR A 150 9.61 18.41 9.90
CA THR A 150 10.30 17.23 10.40
C THR A 150 9.29 16.17 10.87
N SER A 151 9.19 15.05 10.14
CA SER A 151 8.73 13.71 10.58
C SER A 151 7.36 13.12 10.15
N SER A 152 6.66 13.61 9.11
CA SER A 152 5.47 12.91 8.57
C SER A 152 5.67 12.32 7.16
N GLY A 153 5.04 11.17 6.87
CA GLY A 153 5.05 10.51 5.55
C GLY A 153 4.46 11.37 4.45
N ALA A 154 3.50 12.23 4.80
CA ALA A 154 2.94 13.23 3.93
C ALA A 154 4.01 14.19 3.39
N THR A 155 4.93 14.65 4.25
CA THR A 155 5.98 15.63 3.86
C THR A 155 6.79 15.18 2.67
N LEU A 156 7.15 13.90 2.61
CA LEU A 156 7.92 13.41 1.49
C LEU A 156 7.11 13.00 0.28
N ILE A 157 5.95 12.37 0.45
CA ILE A 157 5.12 12.08 -0.74
C ILE A 157 4.91 13.38 -1.51
N TRP A 158 4.65 14.48 -0.79
CA TRP A 158 4.60 15.82 -1.35
C TRP A 158 5.96 16.31 -1.88
N GLN A 159 7.07 16.18 -1.15
CA GLN A 159 8.39 16.61 -1.64
C GLN A 159 8.81 15.88 -2.92
N MET A 160 8.69 14.55 -2.98
CA MET A 160 8.98 13.75 -4.18
C MET A 160 8.05 14.11 -5.34
N LEU A 161 6.76 14.25 -5.06
CA LEU A 161 5.78 14.63 -6.09
C LEU A 161 6.10 16.00 -6.68
N MET A 162 6.44 16.99 -5.86
CA MET A 162 6.76 18.35 -6.29
C MET A 162 8.12 18.47 -7.00
N THR A 163 9.11 17.64 -6.63
CA THR A 163 10.50 17.74 -7.14
C THR A 163 10.84 16.78 -8.29
N SER A 164 9.93 15.91 -8.71
CA SER A 164 10.24 14.93 -9.77
C SER A 164 10.64 15.61 -11.10
N GLU A 165 11.71 15.07 -11.72
CA GLU A 165 12.48 15.74 -12.79
C GLU A 165 11.69 16.04 -14.08
N GLU A 166 10.63 15.28 -14.36
CA GLU A 166 9.88 15.41 -15.61
C GLU A 166 8.91 16.60 -15.61
N GLU A 167 8.22 16.86 -14.49
CA GLU A 167 7.15 17.87 -14.40
C GLU A 167 7.05 18.40 -12.97
N TYR A 168 7.69 19.53 -12.70
CA TYR A 168 7.66 20.19 -11.39
C TYR A 168 6.28 20.83 -11.15
N CYS A 169 5.79 20.72 -9.92
CA CYS A 169 4.49 21.23 -9.49
C CYS A 169 4.52 21.67 -8.02
N CYS A 170 3.52 22.42 -7.58
CA CYS A 170 3.40 22.88 -6.19
C CYS A 170 1.94 22.85 -5.73
N GLY A 171 1.70 22.23 -4.57
CA GLY A 171 0.35 22.02 -4.03
C GLY A 171 -0.46 21.05 -4.88
N LEU A 172 -1.70 20.78 -4.48
CA LEU A 172 -2.59 19.92 -5.25
C LEU A 172 -3.12 20.67 -6.47
N ASN A 173 -3.70 21.83 -6.25
CA ASN A 173 -4.29 22.70 -7.26
C ASN A 173 -3.33 23.83 -7.65
N SER A 174 -2.62 24.40 -6.66
CA SER A 174 -1.61 25.44 -6.88
C SER A 174 -0.81 25.71 -5.61
N TYR A 175 0.19 26.60 -5.71
CA TYR A 175 0.92 27.11 -4.54
C TYR A 175 0.02 27.80 -3.50
N GLU A 176 -1.19 28.24 -3.86
CA GLU A 176 -2.14 28.85 -2.92
C GLU A 176 -2.73 27.85 -1.92
N ASP A 177 -2.59 26.55 -2.15
CA ASP A 177 -2.92 25.53 -1.16
C ASP A 177 -2.06 25.69 0.12
N PHE A 178 -0.96 26.46 0.04
CA PHE A 178 -0.09 26.83 1.15
C PHE A 178 -0.21 28.31 1.56
N LYS A 179 -1.32 28.98 1.29
CA LYS A 179 -1.51 30.40 1.66
C LYS A 179 -1.49 30.67 3.17
N ASP A 180 -1.80 29.67 3.98
CA ASP A 180 -1.82 29.76 5.45
C ASP A 180 -0.43 29.55 6.08
N PHE A 181 0.60 29.34 5.25
CA PHE A 181 1.99 29.14 5.65
C PHE A 181 2.75 30.47 5.59
N GLN A 182 3.60 30.72 6.57
CA GLN A 182 4.52 31.87 6.51
C GLN A 182 5.49 31.78 5.34
N ASN A 183 5.95 30.57 5.00
CA ASN A 183 6.84 30.30 3.88
C ASN A 183 6.32 29.10 3.08
N LEU A 184 6.46 29.16 1.75
CA LEU A 184 6.18 28.00 0.92
C LEU A 184 7.22 26.90 1.18
N PRO A 185 6.85 25.63 0.96
CA PRO A 185 7.83 24.54 0.89
C PRO A 185 8.96 24.87 -0.09
N PRO A 186 10.24 24.62 0.25
CA PRO A 186 11.35 24.80 -0.70
C PRO A 186 11.16 24.05 -2.03
N ALA A 187 10.47 22.90 -1.99
CA ALA A 187 10.09 22.12 -3.15
C ALA A 187 9.23 22.90 -4.16
N CYS A 188 8.43 23.86 -3.69
CA CYS A 188 7.61 24.72 -4.53
C CYS A 188 8.40 25.76 -5.32
N CYS A 189 9.69 25.96 -5.06
CA CYS A 189 10.57 26.83 -5.82
C CYS A 189 11.78 26.06 -6.37
N TYR A 190 11.62 24.76 -6.63
CA TYR A 190 12.69 23.91 -7.15
C TYR A 190 13.21 24.43 -8.50
N ASN A 191 14.52 24.63 -8.59
CA ASN A 191 15.17 25.09 -9.81
C ASN A 191 15.69 23.90 -10.61
N LYS A 192 14.98 23.54 -11.68
CA LYS A 192 15.34 22.44 -12.59
C LYS A 192 16.71 22.63 -13.25
N ASN A 193 17.12 23.87 -13.54
CA ASN A 193 18.40 24.16 -14.20
C ASN A 193 19.60 23.99 -13.25
N ALA A 194 19.40 24.30 -11.97
CA ALA A 194 20.43 24.17 -10.94
C ALA A 194 20.38 22.82 -10.20
N ASN A 195 19.33 22.02 -10.44
CA ASN A 195 18.98 20.83 -9.66
C ASN A 195 19.09 21.07 -8.14
N ALA A 196 18.55 22.19 -7.68
CA ALA A 196 18.73 22.67 -6.31
C ALA A 196 17.43 23.22 -5.71
N LEU A 197 17.26 22.98 -4.41
CA LEU A 197 16.21 23.56 -3.58
C LEU A 197 16.71 24.89 -2.99
N PRO A 198 15.97 26.00 -3.13
CA PRO A 198 16.37 27.26 -2.52
C PRO A 198 16.19 27.22 -0.99
N GLU A 199 16.99 28.01 -0.26
CA GLU A 199 16.87 28.14 1.21
C GLU A 199 15.53 28.76 1.64
N THR A 200 14.96 29.60 0.78
CA THR A 200 13.68 30.28 1.00
C THR A 200 12.84 30.25 -0.26
N CYS A 201 11.53 30.03 -0.12
CA CYS A 201 10.57 30.04 -1.22
C CYS A 201 9.38 30.93 -0.84
N ASN A 202 9.15 31.98 -1.62
CA ASN A 202 8.08 32.94 -1.37
C ASN A 202 6.97 32.78 -2.42
N ALA A 203 5.74 33.18 -2.08
CA ALA A 203 4.62 33.09 -3.01
C ALA A 203 4.81 33.91 -4.30
N ALA A 204 5.58 35.01 -4.23
CA ALA A 204 5.94 35.78 -5.42
C ALA A 204 6.79 34.97 -6.40
N ASP A 205 7.78 34.22 -5.91
CA ASP A 205 8.67 33.41 -6.74
C ASP A 205 7.90 32.29 -7.45
N ALA A 206 7.01 31.60 -6.72
CA ALA A 206 6.15 30.56 -7.29
C ALA A 206 5.15 31.15 -8.31
N LYS A 207 4.65 32.37 -8.07
CA LYS A 207 3.77 33.06 -9.01
C LYS A 207 4.49 33.46 -10.29
N ASP A 208 5.69 34.02 -10.18
CA ASP A 208 6.52 34.44 -11.31
C ASP A 208 6.94 33.24 -12.17
N ALA A 209 7.23 32.10 -11.53
CA ALA A 209 7.54 30.84 -12.19
C ALA A 209 6.32 30.12 -12.81
N LYS A 210 5.09 30.60 -12.56
CA LYS A 210 3.82 30.01 -13.04
C LYS A 210 3.72 28.51 -12.77
N VAL A 211 4.02 28.13 -11.54
CA VAL A 211 4.09 26.72 -11.12
C VAL A 211 2.70 26.10 -11.13
N PRO A 212 2.46 25.00 -11.88
CA PRO A 212 1.18 24.33 -11.88
C PRO A 212 0.96 23.53 -10.58
N GLY A 213 -0.30 23.23 -10.27
CA GLY A 213 -0.66 22.24 -9.25
C GLY A 213 -0.29 20.81 -9.67
N CYS A 214 -0.13 19.92 -8.69
CA CYS A 214 0.23 18.52 -8.92
C CYS A 214 -0.93 17.63 -9.38
N GLN A 215 -2.18 18.10 -9.38
CA GLN A 215 -3.36 17.31 -9.78
C GLN A 215 -3.19 16.69 -11.17
N GLY A 216 -2.84 17.48 -12.19
CA GLY A 216 -2.66 16.98 -13.55
C GLY A 216 -1.57 15.92 -13.66
N LYS A 217 -0.50 16.05 -12.86
CA LYS A 217 0.59 15.07 -12.76
C LYS A 217 0.11 13.75 -12.14
N ILE A 218 -0.70 13.83 -11.07
CA ILE A 218 -1.32 12.66 -10.43
C ILE A 218 -2.25 11.97 -11.42
N ASP A 219 -3.11 12.71 -12.10
CA ASP A 219 -4.08 12.16 -13.05
C ASP A 219 -3.37 11.46 -14.22
N LYS A 220 -2.31 12.07 -14.75
CA LYS A 220 -1.48 11.47 -15.80
C LYS A 220 -0.81 10.18 -15.34
N PHE A 221 -0.19 10.19 -14.16
CA PHE A 221 0.44 9.00 -13.58
C PHE A 221 -0.59 7.86 -13.39
N LEU A 222 -1.76 8.17 -12.84
CA LEU A 222 -2.82 7.19 -12.66
C LEU A 222 -3.34 6.65 -13.99
N ALA A 223 -3.49 7.50 -15.01
CA ALA A 223 -3.94 7.08 -16.33
C ALA A 223 -2.94 6.15 -17.03
N GLU A 224 -1.64 6.43 -16.92
CA GLU A 224 -0.56 5.64 -17.53
C GLU A 224 -0.31 4.32 -16.79
N GLU A 225 -0.46 4.32 -15.46
CA GLU A 225 -0.09 3.17 -14.61
C GLU A 225 -1.29 2.33 -14.14
N LYS A 226 -2.54 2.73 -14.45
CA LYS A 226 -3.76 2.01 -13.99
C LYS A 226 -3.73 0.52 -14.32
N GLU A 227 -3.20 0.14 -15.47
CA GLU A 227 -3.17 -1.27 -15.90
C GLU A 227 -2.25 -2.08 -15.00
N LYS A 228 -1.11 -1.51 -14.57
CA LYS A 228 -0.18 -2.19 -13.66
C LYS A 228 -0.79 -2.35 -12.27
N PHE A 229 -1.54 -1.35 -11.80
CA PHE A 229 -2.26 -1.43 -10.51
C PHE A 229 -3.37 -2.49 -10.50
N LEU A 230 -3.92 -2.85 -11.66
CA LEU A 230 -4.97 -3.87 -11.78
C LEU A 230 -4.43 -5.32 -11.72
N ILE A 231 -3.18 -5.55 -12.12
CA ILE A 231 -2.60 -6.91 -12.22
C ILE A 231 -2.58 -7.62 -10.87
N ALA A 232 -2.05 -6.98 -9.83
CA ALA A 232 -1.88 -7.62 -8.52
C ALA A 232 -3.22 -7.99 -7.86
N PRO A 233 -4.25 -7.11 -7.83
CA PRO A 233 -5.57 -7.47 -7.32
C PRO A 233 -6.25 -8.60 -8.13
N ILE A 234 -6.11 -8.62 -9.46
CA ILE A 234 -6.67 -9.72 -10.27
C ILE A 234 -6.03 -11.07 -9.89
N ILE A 235 -4.70 -11.11 -9.76
CA ILE A 235 -3.99 -12.32 -9.35
C ILE A 235 -4.46 -12.78 -7.97
N LEU A 236 -4.64 -11.83 -7.04
CA LEU A 236 -5.12 -12.12 -5.70
C LEU A 236 -6.53 -12.74 -5.73
N VAL A 237 -7.48 -12.11 -6.41
CA VAL A 237 -8.86 -12.63 -6.55
C VAL A 237 -8.86 -13.99 -7.23
N ALA A 238 -8.07 -14.17 -8.29
CA ALA A 238 -7.96 -15.45 -8.99
C ALA A 238 -7.44 -16.57 -8.06
N ALA A 239 -6.41 -16.28 -7.26
CA ALA A 239 -5.89 -17.21 -6.27
C ALA A 239 -6.95 -17.56 -5.20
N GLN A 240 -7.69 -16.57 -4.69
CA GLN A 240 -8.79 -16.79 -3.74
C GLN A 240 -9.91 -17.66 -4.33
N VAL A 241 -10.29 -17.43 -5.60
CA VAL A 241 -11.30 -18.23 -6.31
C VAL A 241 -10.86 -19.69 -6.42
N VAL A 242 -9.58 -19.94 -6.71
CA VAL A 242 -9.04 -21.32 -6.74
C VAL A 242 -9.16 -21.98 -5.36
N VAL A 243 -8.76 -21.29 -4.29
CA VAL A 243 -8.88 -21.81 -2.91
C VAL A 243 -10.35 -22.07 -2.55
N PHE A 244 -11.25 -21.13 -2.87
CA PHE A 244 -12.67 -21.26 -2.62
C PHE A 244 -13.29 -22.44 -3.38
N ALA A 245 -12.89 -22.67 -4.64
CA ALA A 245 -13.34 -23.83 -5.41
C ALA A 245 -12.87 -25.15 -4.79
N LEU A 246 -11.61 -25.21 -4.31
CA LEU A 246 -11.07 -26.37 -3.60
C LEU A 246 -11.84 -26.62 -2.29
N ASP A 247 -12.17 -25.57 -1.55
CA ASP A 247 -12.97 -25.66 -0.33
C ASP A 247 -14.38 -26.20 -0.59
N LEU A 248 -15.08 -25.66 -1.58
CA LEU A 248 -16.41 -26.14 -1.98
C LEU A 248 -16.37 -27.61 -2.40
N PHE A 249 -15.36 -27.98 -3.18
CA PHE A 249 -15.16 -29.38 -3.57
C PHE A 249 -14.92 -30.26 -2.33
N ALA A 250 -14.14 -29.78 -1.36
CA ALA A 250 -13.88 -30.49 -0.11
C ALA A 250 -15.14 -30.67 0.75
N ILE A 251 -16.01 -29.64 0.81
CA ILE A 251 -17.29 -29.69 1.51
C ILE A 251 -18.26 -30.68 0.83
N CYS A 252 -18.38 -30.61 -0.50
CA CYS A 252 -19.30 -31.43 -1.28
C CYS A 252 -18.94 -32.92 -1.22
N THR A 253 -17.65 -33.23 -1.29
CA THR A 253 -17.15 -34.61 -1.20
C THR A 253 -17.11 -35.16 0.22
N LYS A 254 -17.53 -34.36 1.22
CA LYS A 254 -17.35 -34.65 2.66
C LYS A 254 -15.90 -35.03 2.98
N ALA A 255 -14.97 -34.40 2.25
CA ALA A 255 -13.54 -34.57 2.48
C ALA A 255 -13.11 -33.95 3.81
N LEU A 256 -13.91 -33.08 4.43
CA LEU A 256 -13.74 -32.62 5.82
C LEU A 256 -14.87 -33.13 6.72
#